data_AF-N1WVJ6-F1
#
_entry.id   AF-N1WVJ6-F1
#
_cell.length_a   1.000
_cell.length_b   1.000
_cell.length_c   1.000
_cell.angle_alpha   90.00
_cell.angle_beta   90.00
_cell.angle_gamma   90.00
#
_symmetry.space_group_name_H-M   'P 1'
#
loop_
_entity.id
_entity.type
_entity.pdbx_description
1 polymer ?
#
loop_
_entity_poly.entity_id
_entity_poly.type
_entity_poly.pdbx_seq_one_letter_code
_entity_poly.pdbx_strand_id
1 'polypeptide(L)'
;MTECNETKEQRRHSRIYNKLAVQWLNEALCFVSSTLVADSLVLQNRRLLVISKSFTTFKSRMKKLLILISILIAQNTFAQKTVEDFGYTHHQIDFQSDKVDFIVKSKKGEENIKKPILIFIQGSLAKPLIKYTDKGNHFSPFSFSTEIFTEEFHLISINKPGVPLIINKSELADNGEFRDSKSNLPPKNYTEKANLDFYTERNNTIIEYLIKQPWTDTNKIVIAGHSEGSSVAVKMAITNRNVTHLIYSGGTPYYSRILSIITQDRKLENENTSWVKKDFDYWKSVNDKPFETSREHGYNANKGTYSFSKSLNEDFKRLTIPVLISYGTKDAACPFNDLLRVEMIQENKTNIDFESYLNREHNYFEITENGQINYEKFGWDLVGKAWLKWINEK
;
A
#
# COMPACT_ATOMS: atom_id res chain seq x y z
N MET A 1 -125.41 20.70 -21.57
CA MET A 1 -125.73 21.59 -22.70
C MET A 1 -124.68 21.35 -23.78
N THR A 2 -125.13 20.59 -24.79
CA THR A 2 -124.67 20.38 -26.19
C THR A 2 -124.08 21.65 -26.84
N GLU A 3 -123.19 21.68 -27.84
CA GLU A 3 -122.73 20.87 -28.99
C GLU A 3 -121.31 21.42 -29.33
N CYS A 4 -120.32 20.70 -29.90
CA CYS A 4 -120.16 20.48 -31.34
C CYS A 4 -118.76 19.86 -31.57
N ASN A 5 -118.73 18.59 -32.01
CA ASN A 5 -117.57 17.88 -32.55
C ASN A 5 -117.52 18.11 -34.08
N GLU A 6 -116.32 18.09 -34.67
CA GLU A 6 -115.97 17.59 -36.04
C GLU A 6 -114.99 18.43 -36.88
N THR A 7 -114.67 19.70 -36.60
CA THR A 7 -113.85 20.51 -37.55
C THR A 7 -112.33 20.62 -37.26
N LYS A 8 -111.78 20.02 -36.21
CA LYS A 8 -110.34 20.18 -35.87
C LYS A 8 -109.42 19.02 -36.25
N GLU A 9 -109.95 17.87 -36.66
CA GLU A 9 -109.14 16.66 -36.90
C GLU A 9 -108.32 16.72 -38.21
N GLN A 10 -108.80 17.43 -39.23
CA GLN A 10 -108.09 17.57 -40.51
C GLN A 10 -106.84 18.47 -40.47
N ARG A 11 -106.70 19.39 -39.49
CA ARG A 11 -105.51 20.27 -39.41
C ARG A 11 -104.29 19.60 -38.75
N ARG A 12 -104.44 18.42 -38.15
CA ARG A 12 -103.36 17.74 -37.41
C ARG A 12 -102.46 16.86 -38.28
N HIS A 13 -102.94 16.36 -39.41
CA HIS A 13 -102.18 15.41 -40.25
C HIS A 13 -101.20 16.07 -41.26
N SER A 14 -101.48 17.28 -41.77
CA SER A 14 -100.59 17.95 -42.75
C SER A 14 -99.31 18.55 -42.15
N ARG A 15 -99.31 18.90 -40.85
CA ARG A 15 -98.16 19.57 -40.19
C ARG A 15 -96.99 18.64 -39.83
N ILE A 16 -97.19 17.33 -39.82
CA ILE A 16 -96.19 16.34 -39.41
C ILE A 16 -95.26 15.99 -40.58
N TYR A 17 -95.77 15.91 -41.81
CA TYR A 17 -94.98 15.55 -42.99
C TYR A 17 -93.94 16.60 -43.38
N ASN A 18 -94.23 17.89 -43.23
CA ASN A 18 -93.29 18.96 -43.58
C ASN A 18 -92.11 19.13 -42.61
N LYS A 19 -92.17 18.61 -41.37
CA LYS A 19 -91.05 18.68 -40.42
C LYS A 19 -90.02 17.57 -40.60
N LEU A 20 -90.44 16.40 -41.06
CA LEU A 20 -89.55 15.26 -41.26
C LEU A 20 -88.62 15.45 -42.47
N ALA A 21 -89.11 16.03 -43.57
CA ALA A 21 -88.29 16.25 -44.77
C ALA A 21 -87.12 17.22 -44.55
N VAL A 22 -87.29 18.25 -43.72
CA VAL A 22 -86.23 19.23 -43.40
C VAL A 22 -85.14 18.62 -42.51
N GLN A 23 -85.50 17.69 -41.63
CA GLN A 23 -84.54 17.03 -40.75
C GLN A 23 -83.59 16.10 -41.54
N TRP A 24 -84.13 15.39 -42.53
CA TRP A 24 -83.34 14.46 -43.36
C TRP A 24 -82.34 15.19 -44.28
N LEU A 25 -82.67 16.38 -44.76
CA LEU A 25 -81.77 17.18 -45.59
C LEU A 25 -80.56 17.72 -44.79
N ASN A 26 -80.78 18.11 -43.52
CA ASN A 26 -79.71 18.61 -42.65
C ASN A 26 -78.75 17.51 -42.19
N GLU A 27 -79.26 16.29 -41.94
CA GLU A 27 -78.42 15.15 -41.57
C GLU A 27 -77.53 14.68 -42.73
N ALA A 28 -78.05 14.70 -43.96
CA ALA A 28 -77.26 14.35 -45.15
C ALA A 28 -76.12 15.35 -45.43
N LEU A 29 -76.34 16.65 -45.23
CA LEU A 29 -75.34 17.70 -45.41
C LEU A 29 -74.22 17.64 -44.35
N CYS A 30 -74.52 17.26 -43.11
CA CYS A 30 -73.51 17.07 -42.06
C CYS A 30 -72.61 15.85 -42.35
N PHE A 31 -73.15 14.80 -42.95
CA PHE A 31 -72.40 13.57 -43.21
C PHE A 31 -71.29 13.78 -44.26
N VAL A 32 -71.60 14.49 -45.36
CA VAL A 32 -70.63 14.74 -46.46
C VAL A 32 -69.49 15.66 -46.03
N SER A 33 -69.71 16.59 -45.09
CA SER A 33 -68.65 17.46 -44.58
C SER A 33 -67.69 16.73 -43.62
N SER A 34 -68.14 15.68 -42.93
CA SER A 34 -67.33 14.95 -41.94
C SER A 34 -66.36 13.92 -42.57
N THR A 35 -66.70 13.35 -43.73
CA THR A 35 -65.89 12.32 -44.39
C THR A 35 -64.67 12.89 -45.12
N LEU A 36 -64.80 14.07 -45.74
CA LEU A 36 -63.69 14.73 -46.45
C LEU A 36 -62.57 15.24 -45.52
N VAL A 37 -62.88 15.55 -44.25
CA VAL A 37 -61.87 15.97 -43.25
C VAL A 37 -61.13 14.77 -42.65
N ALA A 38 -61.78 13.62 -42.54
CA ALA A 38 -61.21 12.41 -41.96
C ALA A 38 -60.06 11.82 -42.80
N ASP A 39 -60.20 11.81 -44.14
CA ASP A 39 -59.20 11.19 -45.02
C ASP A 39 -57.87 11.96 -45.08
N SER A 40 -57.90 13.30 -44.89
CA SER A 40 -56.69 14.13 -44.83
C SER A 40 -55.86 13.89 -43.55
N LEU A 41 -56.52 13.66 -42.42
CA LEU A 41 -55.88 13.39 -41.12
C LEU A 41 -55.25 11.99 -41.06
N VAL A 42 -55.86 11.01 -41.74
CA VAL A 42 -55.38 9.61 -41.76
C VAL A 42 -54.06 9.50 -42.55
N LEU A 43 -53.89 10.26 -43.63
CA LEU A 43 -52.67 10.24 -44.45
C LEU A 43 -51.46 10.90 -43.77
N GLN A 44 -51.65 12.00 -43.04
CA GLN A 44 -50.57 12.64 -42.26
C GLN A 44 -50.11 11.76 -41.09
N ASN A 45 -51.03 11.08 -40.40
CA ASN A 45 -50.71 10.22 -39.26
C ASN A 45 -49.89 8.98 -39.65
N ARG A 46 -50.12 8.38 -40.83
CA ARG A 46 -49.35 7.21 -41.29
C ARG A 46 -47.88 7.54 -41.55
N ARG A 47 -47.56 8.73 -42.13
CA ARG A 47 -46.18 9.16 -42.35
C ARG A 47 -45.45 9.47 -41.03
N LEU A 48 -46.13 10.11 -40.08
CA LEU A 48 -45.58 10.38 -38.75
C LEU A 48 -45.31 9.11 -37.94
N LEU A 49 -46.17 8.09 -38.06
CA LEU A 49 -45.97 6.79 -37.41
C LEU A 49 -44.73 6.05 -37.91
N VAL A 50 -44.45 6.07 -39.22
CA VAL A 50 -43.24 5.45 -39.78
C VAL A 50 -41.97 6.17 -39.32
N ILE A 51 -41.99 7.50 -39.28
CA ILE A 51 -40.88 8.31 -38.74
C ILE A 51 -40.70 8.06 -37.24
N SER A 52 -41.78 7.92 -36.46
CA SER A 52 -41.70 7.63 -35.03
C SER A 52 -41.08 6.25 -34.74
N LYS A 53 -41.40 5.23 -35.56
CA LYS A 53 -40.84 3.87 -35.46
C LYS A 53 -39.37 3.82 -35.88
N SER A 54 -38.99 4.55 -36.93
CA SER A 54 -37.57 4.63 -37.34
C SER A 54 -36.75 5.39 -36.29
N PHE A 55 -37.30 6.45 -35.69
CA PHE A 55 -36.63 7.24 -34.65
C PHE A 55 -36.47 6.46 -33.34
N THR A 56 -37.47 5.68 -32.91
CA THR A 56 -37.35 4.78 -31.75
C THR A 56 -36.33 3.66 -31.99
N THR A 57 -36.31 3.09 -33.19
CA THR A 57 -35.32 2.07 -33.58
C THR A 57 -33.90 2.66 -33.61
N PHE A 58 -33.73 3.88 -34.13
CA PHE A 58 -32.47 4.61 -34.14
C PHE A 58 -31.99 4.93 -32.71
N LYS A 59 -32.88 5.42 -31.83
CA LYS A 59 -32.58 5.66 -30.40
C LYS A 59 -32.19 4.38 -29.67
N SER A 60 -32.82 3.26 -29.98
CA SER A 60 -32.46 1.94 -29.43
C SER A 60 -31.08 1.47 -29.91
N ARG A 61 -30.77 1.63 -31.20
CA ARG A 61 -29.45 1.32 -31.77
C ARG A 61 -28.35 2.23 -31.20
N MET A 62 -28.60 3.52 -31.05
CA MET A 62 -27.67 4.46 -30.40
C MET A 62 -27.43 4.11 -28.93
N LYS A 63 -28.47 3.75 -28.17
CA LYS A 63 -28.30 3.28 -26.78
C LYS A 63 -27.43 2.02 -26.72
N LYS A 64 -27.66 1.05 -27.61
CA LYS A 64 -26.82 -0.16 -27.70
C LYS A 64 -25.37 0.17 -28.07
N LEU A 65 -25.15 1.10 -28.99
CA LEU A 65 -23.81 1.55 -29.39
C LEU A 65 -23.09 2.28 -28.25
N LEU A 66 -23.78 3.17 -27.52
CA LEU A 66 -23.22 3.86 -26.35
C LEU A 66 -22.87 2.89 -25.22
N ILE A 67 -23.68 1.86 -24.99
CA ILE A 67 -23.39 0.78 -24.04
C ILE A 67 -22.15 0.01 -24.47
N LEU A 68 -22.04 -0.35 -25.76
CA LEU A 68 -20.88 -1.07 -26.30
C LEU A 68 -19.58 -0.25 -26.17
N ILE A 69 -19.63 1.04 -26.49
CA ILE A 69 -18.51 1.97 -26.32
C ILE A 69 -18.13 2.09 -24.84
N SER A 70 -19.11 2.17 -23.93
CA SER A 70 -18.84 2.22 -22.49
C SER A 70 -18.16 0.94 -21.98
N ILE A 71 -18.55 -0.23 -22.50
CA ILE A 71 -17.92 -1.52 -22.19
C ILE A 71 -16.48 -1.58 -22.72
N LEU A 72 -16.23 -1.10 -23.94
CA LEU A 72 -14.90 -1.03 -24.54
C LEU A 72 -13.97 -0.03 -23.83
N ILE A 73 -14.51 1.08 -23.33
CA ILE A 73 -13.76 2.05 -22.51
C ILE A 73 -13.45 1.46 -21.13
N ALA A 74 -14.37 0.69 -20.54
CA ALA A 74 -14.15 0.01 -19.26
C ALA A 74 -13.02 -1.04 -19.35
N GLN A 75 -12.85 -1.70 -20.50
CA GLN A 75 -11.75 -2.65 -20.74
C GLN A 75 -10.37 -2.00 -20.87
N ASN A 76 -10.30 -0.68 -21.07
CA ASN A 76 -9.05 0.08 -21.10
C ASN A 76 -8.72 0.75 -19.75
N THR A 77 -9.43 0.40 -18.68
CA THR A 77 -8.93 0.70 -17.34
C THR A 77 -7.67 -0.14 -17.12
N PHE A 78 -6.51 0.52 -17.09
CA PHE A 78 -5.24 -0.12 -16.76
C PHE A 78 -5.44 -0.90 -15.47
N ALA A 79 -5.30 -2.23 -15.52
CA ALA A 79 -5.24 -3.03 -14.32
C ALA A 79 -4.07 -2.50 -13.48
N GLN A 80 -4.36 -1.93 -12.31
CA GLN A 80 -3.33 -1.55 -11.36
C GLN A 80 -2.59 -2.83 -10.97
N LYS A 81 -1.26 -2.79 -11.03
CA LYS A 81 -0.45 -3.93 -10.62
C LYS A 81 -0.74 -4.26 -9.17
N THR A 82 -0.88 -5.55 -8.87
CA THR A 82 -1.06 -6.03 -7.50
C THR A 82 0.23 -6.65 -6.99
N VAL A 83 0.30 -7.01 -5.72
CA VAL A 83 1.51 -7.66 -5.17
C VAL A 83 1.64 -9.10 -5.68
N GLU A 84 0.52 -9.72 -6.04
CA GLU A 84 0.43 -11.07 -6.61
C GLU A 84 1.12 -11.16 -7.98
N ASP A 85 1.10 -10.07 -8.76
CA ASP A 85 1.85 -9.98 -10.02
C ASP A 85 3.36 -10.20 -9.84
N PHE A 86 3.87 -10.00 -8.62
CA PHE A 86 5.28 -10.18 -8.25
C PHE A 86 5.49 -11.42 -7.35
N GLY A 87 4.47 -12.26 -7.21
CA GLY A 87 4.52 -13.52 -6.48
C GLY A 87 4.56 -13.35 -4.97
N TYR A 88 3.85 -12.35 -4.44
CA TYR A 88 3.57 -12.18 -3.02
C TYR A 88 2.08 -12.35 -2.74
N THR A 89 1.71 -12.65 -1.50
CA THR A 89 0.32 -12.56 -1.04
C THR A 89 0.16 -11.33 -0.16
N HIS A 90 -0.89 -10.53 -0.39
CA HIS A 90 -1.23 -9.39 0.44
C HIS A 90 -2.07 -9.81 1.66
N HIS A 91 -1.71 -9.26 2.83
CA HIS A 91 -2.51 -9.35 4.05
C HIS A 91 -2.67 -7.97 4.66
N GLN A 92 -3.79 -7.76 5.36
CA GLN A 92 -4.07 -6.52 6.07
C GLN A 92 -4.72 -6.83 7.42
N ILE A 93 -4.26 -6.17 8.47
CA ILE A 93 -4.86 -6.25 9.81
C ILE A 93 -5.15 -4.86 10.37
N ASP A 94 -5.99 -4.81 11.40
CA ASP A 94 -6.24 -3.61 12.18
C ASP A 94 -5.18 -3.42 13.29
N PHE A 95 -4.73 -2.18 13.46
CA PHE A 95 -3.92 -1.76 14.61
C PHE A 95 -4.35 -0.35 15.04
N GLN A 96 -4.98 -0.24 16.20
CA GLN A 96 -5.58 1.01 16.68
C GLN A 96 -6.56 1.58 15.63
N SER A 97 -6.33 2.80 15.14
CA SER A 97 -7.12 3.42 14.07
C SER A 97 -6.55 3.20 12.67
N ASP A 98 -5.50 2.40 12.52
CA ASP A 98 -4.81 2.16 11.25
C ASP A 98 -5.06 0.76 10.69
N LYS A 99 -4.89 0.66 9.37
CA LYS A 99 -4.66 -0.60 8.68
C LYS A 99 -3.16 -0.84 8.53
N VAL A 100 -2.74 -2.08 8.73
CA VAL A 100 -1.36 -2.51 8.55
C VAL A 100 -1.28 -3.52 7.44
N ASP A 101 -0.75 -3.09 6.30
CA ASP A 101 -0.48 -3.96 5.16
C ASP A 101 0.86 -4.67 5.35
N PHE A 102 0.88 -5.96 5.06
CA PHE A 102 2.10 -6.73 4.94
C PHE A 102 1.98 -7.73 3.80
N ILE A 103 3.12 -8.21 3.32
CA ILE A 103 3.16 -9.22 2.27
C ILE A 103 3.87 -10.46 2.77
N VAL A 104 3.47 -11.61 2.23
CA VAL A 104 4.12 -12.89 2.46
C VAL A 104 4.65 -13.44 1.14
N LYS A 105 5.93 -13.82 1.14
CA LYS A 105 6.58 -14.57 0.07
C LYS A 105 6.77 -16.00 0.51
N SER A 106 6.19 -16.92 -0.24
CA SER A 106 6.32 -18.36 -0.06
C SER A 106 6.93 -18.97 -1.30
N LYS A 107 7.42 -20.22 -1.18
CA LYS A 107 7.67 -21.03 -2.36
C LYS A 107 6.35 -21.29 -3.08
N LYS A 108 6.37 -21.18 -4.41
CA LYS A 108 5.17 -21.28 -5.24
C LYS A 108 4.47 -22.63 -5.03
N GLY A 109 3.18 -22.60 -4.69
CA GLY A 109 2.38 -23.79 -4.41
C GLY A 109 2.47 -24.29 -2.96
N GLU A 110 3.27 -23.62 -2.12
CA GLU A 110 3.47 -23.97 -0.72
C GLU A 110 2.91 -22.90 0.23
N GLU A 111 2.12 -21.94 -0.26
CA GLU A 111 1.60 -20.79 0.49
C GLU A 111 0.78 -21.18 1.74
N ASN A 112 0.12 -22.35 1.69
CA ASN A 112 -0.67 -22.89 2.80
C ASN A 112 0.03 -24.01 3.57
N ILE A 113 1.28 -24.34 3.23
CA ILE A 113 2.07 -25.33 3.96
C ILE A 113 2.55 -24.70 5.26
N LYS A 114 2.43 -25.43 6.36
CA LYS A 114 2.94 -25.00 7.65
C LYS A 114 4.47 -24.90 7.63
N LYS A 115 5.01 -23.69 7.75
CA LYS A 115 6.46 -23.41 7.80
C LYS A 115 6.80 -22.38 8.88
N PRO A 116 8.05 -22.41 9.39
CA PRO A 116 8.63 -21.28 10.11
C PRO A 116 8.48 -19.95 9.36
N ILE A 117 8.49 -18.85 10.11
CA ILE A 117 8.39 -17.51 9.53
C ILE A 117 9.66 -16.70 9.77
N LEU A 118 10.06 -15.92 8.76
CA LEU A 118 11.10 -14.90 8.87
C LEU A 118 10.50 -13.54 8.53
N ILE A 119 10.41 -12.65 9.51
CA ILE A 119 9.94 -11.28 9.32
C ILE A 119 11.15 -10.37 9.11
N PHE A 120 11.25 -9.77 7.93
CA PHE A 120 12.31 -8.84 7.57
C PHE A 120 11.87 -7.39 7.75
N ILE A 121 12.47 -6.71 8.71
CA ILE A 121 12.21 -5.31 9.05
C ILE A 121 13.21 -4.41 8.31
N GLN A 122 12.67 -3.60 7.42
CA GLN A 122 13.44 -2.72 6.54
C GLN A 122 14.08 -1.55 7.29
N GLY A 123 15.09 -0.96 6.64
CA GLY A 123 15.68 0.30 7.07
C GLY A 123 14.76 1.51 6.92
N SER A 124 15.39 2.68 7.02
CA SER A 124 14.75 4.00 7.07
C SER A 124 14.01 4.39 5.79
N LEU A 125 13.42 5.58 5.82
CA LEU A 125 12.69 6.24 4.73
C LEU A 125 11.32 5.66 4.41
N ALA A 126 10.45 6.52 3.89
CA ALA A 126 9.12 6.18 3.41
C ALA A 126 9.18 5.40 2.08
N LYS A 127 9.83 4.24 2.09
CA LYS A 127 10.00 3.37 0.91
C LYS A 127 8.87 2.35 0.83
N PRO A 128 8.14 2.28 -0.31
CA PRO A 128 7.21 1.19 -0.60
C PRO A 128 7.88 -0.18 -0.59
N LEU A 129 7.11 -1.22 -0.25
CA LEU A 129 7.62 -2.59 -0.27
C LEU A 129 8.00 -3.00 -1.69
N ILE A 130 7.09 -2.82 -2.64
CA ILE A 130 7.29 -3.20 -4.04
C ILE A 130 7.45 -1.95 -4.88
N LYS A 131 8.59 -1.85 -5.56
CA LYS A 131 8.84 -0.84 -6.58
C LYS A 131 8.96 -1.54 -7.92
N TYR A 132 8.25 -1.11 -8.94
CA TYR A 132 8.36 -1.69 -10.27
C TYR A 132 8.75 -0.66 -11.32
N THR A 133 9.19 -1.12 -12.49
CA THR A 133 9.46 -0.29 -13.66
C THR A 133 8.44 -0.60 -14.76
N ASP A 134 8.25 0.30 -15.72
CA ASP A 134 7.34 0.10 -16.86
C ASP A 134 7.68 -1.15 -17.68
N LYS A 135 8.95 -1.58 -17.64
CA LYS A 135 9.45 -2.80 -18.30
C LYS A 135 9.08 -4.10 -17.56
N GLY A 136 8.39 -4.01 -16.42
CA GLY A 136 7.95 -5.17 -15.62
C GLY A 136 8.94 -5.65 -14.56
N ASN A 137 10.17 -5.14 -14.53
CA ASN A 137 11.13 -5.45 -13.47
C ASN A 137 10.65 -4.87 -12.13
N HIS A 138 10.93 -5.57 -11.03
CA HIS A 138 10.61 -5.11 -9.67
C HIS A 138 11.78 -5.23 -8.72
N PHE A 139 11.73 -4.44 -7.65
CA PHE A 139 12.67 -4.46 -6.54
C PHE A 139 11.98 -5.09 -5.34
N SER A 140 12.52 -6.24 -4.91
CA SER A 140 12.07 -6.97 -3.72
C SER A 140 12.15 -6.09 -2.46
N PRO A 141 11.23 -6.27 -1.48
CA PRO A 141 11.38 -5.69 -0.15
C PRO A 141 12.44 -6.40 0.70
N PHE A 142 12.90 -7.57 0.27
CA PHE A 142 14.01 -8.31 0.86
C PHE A 142 15.30 -7.95 0.13
N SER A 143 16.36 -7.67 0.89
CA SER A 143 17.65 -7.30 0.30
C SER A 143 18.40 -8.47 -0.33
N PHE A 144 17.96 -9.70 -0.09
CA PHE A 144 18.54 -10.94 -0.60
C PHE A 144 17.56 -11.67 -1.53
N SER A 145 18.08 -12.59 -2.34
CA SER A 145 17.27 -13.56 -3.10
C SER A 145 16.34 -14.32 -2.16
N THR A 146 15.04 -14.24 -2.44
CA THR A 146 14.01 -14.87 -1.58
C THR A 146 14.10 -16.39 -1.60
N GLU A 147 14.63 -16.95 -2.69
CA GLU A 147 14.85 -18.38 -2.92
C GLU A 147 15.81 -19.00 -1.90
N ILE A 148 16.65 -18.18 -1.26
CA ILE A 148 17.52 -18.64 -0.16
C ILE A 148 16.67 -19.21 0.98
N PHE A 149 15.53 -18.58 1.31
CA PHE A 149 14.76 -18.92 2.50
C PHE A 149 13.43 -19.61 2.19
N THR A 150 12.82 -19.40 1.02
CA THR A 150 11.44 -19.84 0.76
C THR A 150 11.26 -21.36 0.75
N GLU A 151 12.34 -22.13 0.60
CA GLU A 151 12.34 -23.58 0.79
C GLU A 151 11.96 -23.97 2.23
N GLU A 152 12.43 -23.23 3.24
CA GLU A 152 12.25 -23.55 4.66
C GLU A 152 11.29 -22.60 5.40
N PHE A 153 11.13 -21.36 4.90
CA PHE A 153 10.40 -20.28 5.58
C PHE A 153 9.32 -19.65 4.70
N HIS A 154 8.30 -19.10 5.34
CA HIS A 154 7.55 -17.98 4.77
C HIS A 154 8.23 -16.66 5.15
N LEU A 155 8.48 -15.82 4.16
CA LEU A 155 9.11 -14.53 4.37
C LEU A 155 8.05 -13.44 4.46
N ILE A 156 8.13 -12.57 5.47
CA ILE A 156 7.18 -11.49 5.70
C ILE A 156 7.88 -10.13 5.64
N SER A 157 7.26 -9.15 4.97
CA SER A 157 7.66 -7.75 5.06
C SER A 157 6.46 -6.85 5.32
N ILE A 158 6.63 -5.87 6.20
CA ILE A 158 5.56 -5.04 6.75
C ILE A 158 5.66 -3.64 6.15
N ASN A 159 4.57 -3.15 5.59
CA ASN A 159 4.54 -1.84 4.94
C ASN A 159 4.65 -0.70 5.95
N LYS A 160 5.14 0.45 5.49
CA LYS A 160 5.29 1.65 6.30
C LYS A 160 3.98 2.46 6.34
N PRO A 161 3.66 3.14 7.45
CA PRO A 161 2.40 3.89 7.60
C PRO A 161 2.25 4.96 6.54
N GLY A 162 1.10 5.01 5.88
CA GLY A 162 0.79 6.03 4.87
C GLY A 162 1.67 5.99 3.62
N VAL A 163 2.46 4.91 3.43
CA VAL A 163 3.26 4.67 2.23
C VAL A 163 2.52 3.65 1.37
N PRO A 164 2.40 3.86 0.04
CA PRO A 164 1.76 2.87 -0.81
C PRO A 164 2.52 1.53 -0.77
N LEU A 165 1.77 0.43 -0.82
CA LEU A 165 2.34 -0.92 -0.77
C LEU A 165 3.20 -1.21 -2.02
N ILE A 166 2.69 -0.77 -3.17
CA ILE A 166 3.28 -0.91 -4.49
C ILE A 166 3.28 0.44 -5.20
N ILE A 167 4.35 0.76 -5.92
CA ILE A 167 4.45 1.98 -6.74
C ILE A 167 5.36 1.78 -7.96
N ASN A 168 5.16 2.60 -8.99
CA ASN A 168 6.16 2.75 -10.04
C ASN A 168 7.37 3.50 -9.50
N LYS A 169 8.59 3.01 -9.80
CA LYS A 169 9.83 3.63 -9.38
C LYS A 169 9.96 5.08 -9.89
N SER A 170 9.36 5.41 -11.04
CA SER A 170 9.39 6.77 -11.60
C SER A 170 8.63 7.80 -10.75
N GLU A 171 7.76 7.36 -9.84
CA GLU A 171 7.00 8.24 -8.93
C GLU A 171 7.73 8.52 -7.61
N LEU A 172 8.93 7.96 -7.42
CA LEU A 172 9.73 8.13 -6.22
C LEU A 172 10.81 9.19 -6.40
N ALA A 173 11.21 9.82 -5.29
CA ALA A 173 12.42 10.64 -5.28
C ALA A 173 13.67 9.79 -5.55
N ASP A 174 14.80 10.43 -5.89
CA ASP A 174 16.06 9.74 -6.24
C ASP A 174 16.56 8.78 -5.15
N ASN A 175 16.32 9.11 -3.88
CA ASN A 175 16.64 8.26 -2.73
C ASN A 175 15.66 7.08 -2.52
N GLY A 176 14.65 6.96 -3.38
CA GLY A 176 13.58 5.96 -3.38
C GLY A 176 12.42 6.28 -2.43
N GLU A 177 12.38 7.46 -1.83
CA GLU A 177 11.35 7.86 -0.86
C GLU A 177 10.05 8.27 -1.56
N PHE A 178 8.91 7.81 -1.04
CA PHE A 178 7.59 8.28 -1.44
C PHE A 178 7.30 9.62 -0.78
N ARG A 179 6.86 10.60 -1.59
CA ARG A 179 6.61 11.97 -1.16
C ARG A 179 5.22 12.40 -1.54
N ASP A 180 4.58 13.13 -0.64
CA ASP A 180 3.31 13.78 -0.91
C ASP A 180 3.50 14.85 -2.00
N SER A 181 2.58 14.86 -2.97
CA SER A 181 2.72 15.69 -4.18
C SER A 181 2.61 17.19 -3.92
N LYS A 182 2.01 17.60 -2.78
CA LYS A 182 1.84 19.01 -2.42
C LYS A 182 3.02 19.54 -1.62
N SER A 183 3.42 18.80 -0.59
CA SER A 183 4.49 19.21 0.33
C SER A 183 5.89 18.83 -0.15
N ASN A 184 6.00 17.86 -1.07
CA ASN A 184 7.27 17.24 -1.46
C ASN A 184 8.07 16.69 -0.27
N LEU A 185 7.37 16.33 0.81
CA LEU A 185 7.87 15.67 2.01
C LEU A 185 7.25 14.27 2.11
N PRO A 186 7.78 13.36 2.94
CA PRO A 186 7.10 12.11 3.20
C PRO A 186 5.69 12.36 3.76
N PRO A 187 4.76 11.42 3.55
CA PRO A 187 3.39 11.56 4.04
C PRO A 187 3.36 11.87 5.54
N LYS A 188 2.47 12.79 5.96
CA LYS A 188 2.30 13.13 7.38
C LYS A 188 2.03 11.90 8.24
N ASN A 189 1.22 10.97 7.74
CA ASN A 189 0.93 9.70 8.41
C ASN A 189 2.20 8.86 8.66
N TYR A 190 3.17 8.91 7.74
CA TYR A 190 4.48 8.29 7.93
C TYR A 190 5.27 9.03 9.02
N THR A 191 5.44 10.35 8.92
CA THR A 191 6.32 11.10 9.85
C THR A 191 5.82 11.09 11.30
N GLU A 192 4.51 11.02 11.52
CA GLU A 192 3.92 10.91 12.86
C GLU A 192 4.19 9.56 13.55
N LYS A 193 4.37 8.52 12.73
CA LYS A 193 4.41 7.11 13.14
C LYS A 193 5.77 6.44 12.91
N ALA A 194 6.70 7.08 12.22
CA ALA A 194 8.07 6.62 11.98
C ALA A 194 8.95 6.78 13.23
N ASN A 195 8.60 6.04 14.29
CA ASN A 195 9.29 6.01 15.57
C ASN A 195 9.37 4.56 16.09
N LEU A 196 10.36 4.31 16.94
CA LEU A 196 10.71 2.96 17.40
C LEU A 196 9.55 2.26 18.15
N ASP A 197 8.87 2.99 19.03
CA ASP A 197 7.83 2.44 19.90
C ASP A 197 6.60 2.03 19.04
N PHE A 198 6.14 2.91 18.15
CA PHE A 198 5.02 2.61 17.25
C PHE A 198 5.31 1.43 16.33
N TYR A 199 6.50 1.34 15.73
CA TYR A 199 6.86 0.20 14.88
C TYR A 199 6.93 -1.11 15.67
N THR A 200 7.44 -1.07 16.91
CA THR A 200 7.53 -2.26 17.75
C THR A 200 6.14 -2.79 18.09
N GLU A 201 5.25 -1.92 18.61
CA GLU A 201 3.90 -2.29 19.00
C GLU A 201 3.09 -2.79 17.80
N ARG A 202 3.10 -2.04 16.69
CA ARG A 202 2.38 -2.40 15.47
C ARG A 202 2.88 -3.71 14.87
N ASN A 203 4.19 -3.94 14.82
CA ASN A 203 4.71 -5.17 14.23
C ASN A 203 4.49 -6.39 15.14
N ASN A 204 4.45 -6.20 16.46
CA ASN A 204 4.09 -7.27 17.38
C ASN A 204 2.63 -7.75 17.18
N THR A 205 1.68 -6.87 16.84
CA THR A 205 0.31 -7.33 16.54
C THR A 205 0.23 -8.19 15.27
N ILE A 206 1.15 -8.02 14.33
CA ILE A 206 1.29 -8.92 13.18
C ILE A 206 1.75 -10.30 13.65
N ILE A 207 2.72 -10.40 14.57
CA ILE A 207 3.10 -11.70 15.15
C ILE A 207 1.88 -12.38 15.79
N GLU A 208 1.11 -11.65 16.61
CA GLU A 208 -0.10 -12.18 17.26
C GLU A 208 -1.19 -12.62 16.27
N TYR A 209 -1.21 -12.04 15.06
CA TYR A 209 -2.05 -12.49 13.96
C TYR A 209 -1.48 -13.74 13.28
N LEU A 210 -0.18 -13.75 12.99
CA LEU A 210 0.52 -14.82 12.26
C LEU A 210 0.51 -16.14 13.02
N ILE A 211 0.72 -16.12 14.34
CA ILE A 211 0.73 -17.36 15.16
C ILE A 211 -0.63 -18.09 15.18
N LYS A 212 -1.71 -17.43 14.75
CA LYS A 212 -3.05 -18.02 14.63
C LYS A 212 -3.31 -18.61 13.25
N GLN A 213 -2.43 -18.38 12.28
CA GLN A 213 -2.60 -18.86 10.92
C GLN A 213 -2.17 -20.32 10.80
N PRO A 214 -2.93 -21.18 10.10
CA PRO A 214 -2.63 -22.61 10.00
C PRO A 214 -1.31 -22.92 9.28
N TRP A 215 -0.84 -21.98 8.45
CA TRP A 215 0.40 -22.09 7.69
C TRP A 215 1.64 -21.57 8.44
N THR A 216 1.49 -21.05 9.67
CA THR A 216 2.62 -20.60 10.49
C THR A 216 3.06 -21.70 11.46
N ASP A 217 4.34 -22.07 11.42
CA ASP A 217 4.98 -22.85 12.47
C ASP A 217 5.49 -21.94 13.60
N THR A 218 4.81 -22.02 14.74
CA THR A 218 5.10 -21.20 15.92
C THR A 218 6.35 -21.65 16.68
N ASN A 219 6.93 -22.81 16.34
CA ASN A 219 8.18 -23.27 16.97
C ASN A 219 9.40 -22.45 16.54
N LYS A 220 9.32 -21.76 15.39
CA LYS A 220 10.43 -20.95 14.88
C LYS A 220 9.91 -19.66 14.22
N ILE A 221 10.09 -18.55 14.94
CA ILE A 221 9.75 -17.18 14.51
C ILE A 221 11.02 -16.35 14.54
N VAL A 222 11.56 -16.06 13.35
CA VAL A 222 12.79 -15.31 13.18
C VAL A 222 12.45 -13.85 12.86
N ILE A 223 12.99 -12.90 13.63
CA ILE A 223 12.94 -11.49 13.29
C ILE A 223 14.31 -11.04 12.83
N ALA A 224 14.39 -10.52 11.60
CA ALA A 224 15.61 -9.97 11.04
C ALA A 224 15.39 -8.49 10.73
N GLY A 225 16.26 -7.62 11.24
CA GLY A 225 16.18 -6.18 10.97
C GLY A 225 17.47 -5.63 10.40
N HIS A 226 17.38 -4.77 9.38
CA HIS A 226 18.53 -4.11 8.78
C HIS A 226 18.50 -2.58 8.97
N SER A 227 19.66 -1.97 9.22
CA SER A 227 19.77 -0.51 9.40
C SER A 227 18.87 -0.04 10.55
N GLU A 228 18.04 0.98 10.35
CA GLU A 228 17.00 1.39 11.32
C GLU A 228 16.08 0.22 11.77
N GLY A 229 15.78 -0.70 10.88
CA GLY A 229 14.93 -1.87 11.18
C GLY A 229 15.54 -2.83 12.19
N SER A 230 16.87 -2.81 12.36
CA SER A 230 17.58 -3.60 13.37
C SER A 230 17.17 -3.22 14.80
N SER A 231 16.93 -1.92 15.05
CA SER A 231 16.48 -1.42 16.35
C SER A 231 15.05 -1.88 16.66
N VAL A 232 14.18 -1.86 15.64
CA VAL A 232 12.82 -2.39 15.74
C VAL A 232 12.85 -3.89 16.02
N ALA A 233 13.71 -4.65 15.33
CA ALA A 233 13.84 -6.09 15.53
C ALA A 233 14.27 -6.45 16.96
N VAL A 234 15.25 -5.73 17.53
CA VAL A 234 15.65 -5.90 18.95
C VAL A 234 14.48 -5.63 19.89
N LYS A 235 13.76 -4.52 19.67
CA LYS A 235 12.60 -4.17 20.50
C LYS A 235 11.46 -5.16 20.37
N MET A 236 11.20 -5.71 19.19
CA MET A 236 10.24 -6.80 19.00
C MET A 236 10.68 -8.05 19.78
N ALA A 237 11.94 -8.47 19.63
CA ALA A 237 12.47 -9.66 20.30
C ALA A 237 12.42 -9.58 21.83
N ILE A 238 12.70 -8.41 22.43
CA ILE A 238 12.68 -8.25 23.89
C ILE A 238 11.26 -8.09 24.45
N THR A 239 10.29 -7.67 23.63
CA THR A 239 8.90 -7.42 24.07
C THR A 239 7.91 -8.52 23.67
N ASN A 240 8.24 -9.38 22.71
CA ASN A 240 7.39 -10.48 22.26
C ASN A 240 8.06 -11.84 22.50
N ARG A 241 7.50 -12.61 23.43
CA ARG A 241 8.01 -13.93 23.84
C ARG A 241 7.88 -15.01 22.77
N ASN A 242 7.09 -14.77 21.72
CA ASN A 242 6.94 -15.70 20.60
C ASN A 242 8.15 -15.64 19.66
N VAL A 243 8.96 -14.58 19.70
CA VAL A 243 10.18 -14.48 18.88
C VAL A 243 11.21 -15.48 19.38
N THR A 244 11.69 -16.35 18.49
CA THR A 244 12.64 -17.39 18.86
C THR A 244 14.07 -17.09 18.42
N HIS A 245 14.26 -16.28 17.38
CA HIS A 245 15.59 -15.86 16.90
C HIS A 245 15.58 -14.40 16.49
N LEU A 246 16.69 -13.71 16.77
CA LEU A 246 16.92 -12.34 16.33
C LEU A 246 18.14 -12.26 15.42
N ILE A 247 17.99 -11.60 14.28
CA ILE A 247 19.10 -11.17 13.43
C ILE A 247 19.13 -9.63 13.41
N TYR A 248 20.19 -9.09 13.98
CA TYR A 248 20.49 -7.66 14.04
C TYR A 248 21.55 -7.34 12.98
N SER A 249 21.16 -6.68 11.88
CA SER A 249 22.03 -6.47 10.73
C SER A 249 22.30 -4.99 10.46
N GLY A 250 23.56 -4.61 10.29
CA GLY A 250 23.96 -3.24 9.97
C GLY A 250 23.29 -2.23 10.89
N GLY A 251 23.31 -2.48 12.20
CA GLY A 251 22.71 -1.62 13.22
C GLY A 251 23.76 -0.99 14.12
N THR A 252 23.39 0.11 14.77
CA THR A 252 24.18 0.77 15.81
C THR A 252 23.58 0.48 17.19
N PRO A 253 24.26 -0.22 18.10
CA PRO A 253 23.63 -0.68 19.35
C PRO A 253 23.47 0.41 20.42
N TYR A 254 24.17 1.54 20.28
CA TYR A 254 24.13 2.66 21.22
C TYR A 254 23.59 3.90 20.52
N TYR A 255 22.58 4.54 21.10
CA TYR A 255 22.01 5.80 20.61
C TYR A 255 21.87 5.83 19.08
N SER A 256 21.19 4.81 18.54
CA SER A 256 21.46 4.29 17.20
C SER A 256 21.48 5.36 16.12
N ARG A 257 20.43 6.20 16.03
CA ARG A 257 20.35 7.20 14.96
C ARG A 257 21.36 8.33 15.13
N ILE A 258 21.45 8.96 16.30
CA ILE A 258 22.33 10.12 16.47
C ILE A 258 23.81 9.75 16.35
N LEU A 259 24.23 8.58 16.84
CA LEU A 259 25.63 8.15 16.70
C LEU A 259 25.96 7.67 15.27
N SER A 260 25.00 7.14 14.52
CA SER A 260 25.15 6.92 13.08
C SER A 260 25.32 8.23 12.31
N ILE A 261 24.56 9.28 12.66
CA ILE A 261 24.71 10.62 12.03
C ILE A 261 26.10 11.17 12.30
N ILE A 262 26.50 11.23 13.58
CA ILE A 262 27.80 11.76 14.01
C ILE A 262 28.96 11.03 13.33
N THR A 263 28.89 9.70 13.20
CA THR A 263 30.00 8.92 12.62
C THR A 263 30.12 9.14 11.12
N GLN A 264 28.99 9.24 10.42
CA GLN A 264 28.98 9.53 8.98
C GLN A 264 29.47 10.96 8.70
N ASP A 265 28.99 11.94 9.46
CA ASP A 265 29.38 13.34 9.28
C ASP A 265 30.85 13.58 9.66
N ARG A 266 31.37 12.89 10.68
CA ARG A 266 32.80 12.88 11.00
C ARG A 266 33.65 12.37 9.84
N LYS A 267 33.18 11.36 9.09
CA LYS A 267 33.90 10.84 7.92
C LYS A 267 33.94 11.83 6.75
N LEU A 268 32.96 12.74 6.68
CA LEU A 268 32.83 13.76 5.64
C LEU A 268 33.46 15.11 6.03
N GLU A 269 34.01 15.22 7.24
CA GLU A 269 34.64 16.44 7.73
C GLU A 269 35.75 16.92 6.78
N ASN A 270 35.73 18.23 6.51
CA ASN A 270 36.71 18.91 5.69
C ASN A 270 36.88 20.35 6.20
N GLU A 271 37.80 21.11 5.58
CA GLU A 271 38.15 22.47 5.99
C GLU A 271 36.97 23.45 6.08
N ASN A 272 35.87 23.18 5.36
CA ASN A 272 34.69 24.05 5.29
C ASN A 272 33.48 23.56 6.10
N THR A 273 33.50 22.32 6.60
CA THR A 273 32.36 21.73 7.32
C THR A 273 32.81 20.90 8.51
N SER A 274 32.46 21.36 9.72
CA SER A 274 32.65 20.59 10.96
C SER A 274 31.34 19.96 11.44
N TRP A 275 31.42 18.68 11.83
CA TRP A 275 30.29 17.92 12.36
C TRP A 275 29.97 18.28 13.82
N VAL A 276 30.98 18.67 14.62
CA VAL A 276 30.87 18.77 16.09
C VAL A 276 29.73 19.69 16.51
N LYS A 277 29.79 20.97 16.15
CA LYS A 277 28.74 21.93 16.54
C LYS A 277 27.40 21.57 15.90
N LYS A 278 27.40 21.19 14.63
CA LYS A 278 26.21 20.89 13.83
C LYS A 278 25.39 19.75 14.48
N ASP A 279 26.04 18.64 14.81
CA ASP A 279 25.35 17.42 15.23
C ASP A 279 24.93 17.51 16.70
N PHE A 280 25.74 18.13 17.56
CA PHE A 280 25.36 18.35 18.96
C PHE A 280 24.27 19.42 19.10
N ASP A 281 24.26 20.46 18.26
CA ASP A 281 23.14 21.42 18.24
C ASP A 281 21.87 20.79 17.66
N TYR A 282 21.99 19.93 16.64
CA TYR A 282 20.87 19.12 16.17
C TYR A 282 20.34 18.22 17.28
N TRP A 283 21.21 17.55 18.03
CA TRP A 283 20.80 16.71 19.14
C TRP A 283 20.10 17.49 20.26
N LYS A 284 20.59 18.68 20.63
CA LYS A 284 19.89 19.58 21.57
C LYS A 284 18.49 19.92 21.08
N SER A 285 18.36 20.35 19.82
CA SER A 285 17.07 20.65 19.18
C SER A 285 16.09 19.47 19.24
N VAL A 286 16.57 18.26 18.96
CA VAL A 286 15.76 17.03 19.06
C VAL A 286 15.28 16.79 20.51
N ASN A 287 16.13 17.05 21.51
CA ASN A 287 15.77 16.86 22.92
C ASN A 287 14.87 17.97 23.48
N ASP A 288 14.94 19.18 22.94
CA ASP A 288 14.04 20.28 23.30
C ASP A 288 12.60 19.99 22.81
N LYS A 289 12.45 19.27 21.69
CA LYS A 289 11.15 18.94 21.07
C LYS A 289 11.05 17.47 20.65
N PRO A 290 11.16 16.50 21.59
CA PRO A 290 11.33 15.08 21.27
C PRO A 290 10.08 14.41 20.71
N PHE A 291 8.93 15.08 20.71
CA PHE A 291 7.67 14.56 20.17
C PHE A 291 7.24 15.25 18.87
N GLU A 292 8.04 16.19 18.34
CA GLU A 292 7.75 16.86 17.08
C GLU A 292 7.86 15.88 15.90
N THR A 293 6.84 15.88 15.04
CA THR A 293 6.68 14.96 13.90
C THR A 293 6.90 15.62 12.55
N SER A 294 7.17 16.92 12.51
CA SER A 294 7.45 17.67 11.29
C SER A 294 8.82 17.29 10.71
N ARG A 295 8.94 17.38 9.38
CA ARG A 295 10.22 17.29 8.66
C ARG A 295 10.61 18.62 7.99
N GLU A 296 9.92 19.71 8.31
CA GLU A 296 10.23 21.03 7.72
C GLU A 296 11.62 21.54 8.12
N HIS A 297 12.11 21.12 9.29
CA HIS A 297 13.44 21.49 9.79
C HIS A 297 14.57 20.56 9.34
N GLY A 298 14.31 19.56 8.47
CA GLY A 298 15.35 18.70 7.93
C GLY A 298 14.94 17.26 7.63
N TYR A 299 15.95 16.38 7.59
CA TYR A 299 15.78 15.03 7.06
C TYR A 299 15.02 14.07 7.97
N ASN A 300 14.96 14.29 9.28
CA ASN A 300 14.25 13.42 10.20
C ASN A 300 13.39 14.25 11.14
N ALA A 301 12.18 13.76 11.41
CA ALA A 301 11.38 14.30 12.49
C ALA A 301 12.04 14.01 13.84
N ASN A 302 11.96 14.96 14.77
CA ASN A 302 12.57 14.84 16.09
C ASN A 302 12.07 13.59 16.84
N LYS A 303 10.76 13.27 16.76
CA LYS A 303 10.18 12.06 17.36
C LYS A 303 10.86 10.77 16.88
N GLY A 304 11.10 10.69 15.57
CA GLY A 304 11.85 9.59 15.00
C GLY A 304 13.27 9.57 15.57
N THR A 305 14.01 10.68 15.43
CA THR A 305 15.42 10.73 15.87
C THR A 305 15.59 10.43 17.35
N TYR A 306 14.75 11.00 18.21
CA TYR A 306 14.77 10.76 19.64
C TYR A 306 14.51 9.28 19.97
N SER A 307 13.42 8.70 19.44
CA SER A 307 13.03 7.31 19.76
C SER A 307 14.04 6.28 19.27
N PHE A 308 14.63 6.47 18.08
CA PHE A 308 15.69 5.62 17.53
C PHE A 308 17.08 5.94 18.06
N SER A 309 17.21 6.93 18.95
CA SER A 309 18.46 7.23 19.67
C SER A 309 18.41 6.75 21.12
N LYS A 310 17.51 5.81 21.45
CA LYS A 310 17.60 5.05 22.71
C LYS A 310 18.74 4.02 22.59
N SER A 311 19.50 3.80 23.66
CA SER A 311 20.48 2.71 23.71
C SER A 311 19.78 1.35 23.76
N LEU A 312 20.31 0.37 23.03
CA LEU A 312 19.79 -1.01 22.97
C LEU A 312 20.61 -1.98 23.83
N ASN A 313 21.68 -1.52 24.47
CA ASN A 313 22.57 -2.35 25.29
C ASN A 313 21.81 -3.20 26.33
N GLU A 314 20.98 -2.56 27.15
CA GLU A 314 20.21 -3.26 28.18
C GLU A 314 19.15 -4.20 27.58
N ASP A 315 18.75 -4.00 26.32
CA ASP A 315 17.93 -4.99 25.63
C ASP A 315 18.77 -6.23 25.29
N PHE A 316 19.96 -6.06 24.70
CA PHE A 316 20.86 -7.18 24.39
C PHE A 316 21.23 -8.01 25.63
N LYS A 317 21.53 -7.34 26.76
CA LYS A 317 21.83 -8.03 28.03
C LYS A 317 20.66 -8.90 28.50
N ARG A 318 19.41 -8.47 28.29
CA ARG A 318 18.20 -9.19 28.72
C ARG A 318 17.75 -10.27 27.74
N LEU A 319 18.17 -10.23 26.48
CA LEU A 319 17.82 -11.27 25.50
C LEU A 319 18.43 -12.61 25.89
N THR A 320 17.60 -13.65 25.93
CA THR A 320 17.99 -15.05 26.21
C THR A 320 17.88 -15.96 25.00
N ILE A 321 17.21 -15.51 23.93
CA ILE A 321 17.12 -16.22 22.65
C ILE A 321 18.43 -16.14 21.87
N PRO A 322 18.67 -17.02 20.88
CA PRO A 322 19.75 -16.83 19.92
C PRO A 322 19.68 -15.48 19.21
N VAL A 323 20.80 -14.75 19.19
CA VAL A 323 20.96 -13.46 18.51
C VAL A 323 22.17 -13.52 17.59
N LEU A 324 21.98 -13.15 16.33
CA LEU A 324 23.07 -12.89 15.38
C LEU A 324 23.22 -11.40 15.18
N ILE A 325 24.41 -10.86 15.48
CA ILE A 325 24.80 -9.50 15.11
C ILE A 325 25.65 -9.59 13.84
N SER A 326 25.21 -8.94 12.77
CA SER A 326 25.88 -8.97 11.46
C SER A 326 26.16 -7.56 10.93
N TYR A 327 27.36 -7.33 10.41
CA TYR A 327 27.74 -6.01 9.87
C TYR A 327 28.94 -6.07 8.93
N GLY A 328 29.04 -5.10 8.02
CA GLY A 328 30.22 -4.91 7.16
C GLY A 328 31.35 -4.20 7.90
N THR A 329 32.61 -4.62 7.71
CA THR A 329 33.75 -4.00 8.41
C THR A 329 34.12 -2.60 7.90
N LYS A 330 33.49 -2.13 6.82
CA LYS A 330 33.65 -0.77 6.27
C LYS A 330 32.35 0.03 6.35
N ASP A 331 31.38 -0.44 7.12
CA ASP A 331 30.13 0.27 7.38
C ASP A 331 30.35 1.42 8.37
N ALA A 332 30.48 2.63 7.85
CA ALA A 332 30.63 3.83 8.66
C ALA A 332 29.32 4.26 9.36
N ALA A 333 28.18 3.69 8.97
CA ALA A 333 26.89 4.02 9.57
C ALA A 333 26.60 3.21 10.85
N CYS A 334 27.44 2.22 11.20
CA CYS A 334 27.18 1.28 12.30
C CYS A 334 28.33 1.17 13.31
N PRO A 335 28.69 2.27 13.99
CA PRO A 335 29.73 2.25 15.02
C PRO A 335 29.33 1.39 16.23
N PHE A 336 30.31 1.09 17.09
CA PHE A 336 30.10 0.51 18.43
C PHE A 336 29.59 -0.94 18.50
N ASN A 337 29.57 -1.67 17.38
CA ASN A 337 29.36 -3.12 17.39
C ASN A 337 30.51 -3.87 18.11
N ASP A 338 31.73 -3.33 18.01
CA ASP A 338 32.91 -3.76 18.76
C ASP A 338 32.75 -3.53 20.27
N LEU A 339 32.28 -2.35 20.69
CA LEU A 339 31.98 -2.07 22.10
C LEU A 339 30.92 -3.02 22.64
N LEU A 340 29.81 -3.23 21.91
CA LEU A 340 28.80 -4.20 22.31
C LEU A 340 29.40 -5.60 22.45
N ARG A 341 30.25 -6.03 21.50
CA ARG A 341 30.91 -7.34 21.55
C ARG A 341 31.79 -7.50 22.79
N VAL A 342 32.59 -6.48 23.12
CA VAL A 342 33.44 -6.49 24.33
C VAL A 342 32.58 -6.70 25.57
N GLU A 343 31.50 -5.96 25.70
CA GLU A 343 30.61 -6.07 26.86
C GLU A 343 29.88 -7.42 26.91
N MET A 344 29.42 -7.96 25.77
CA MET A 344 28.76 -9.27 25.75
C MET A 344 29.73 -10.39 26.16
N ILE A 345 31.02 -10.26 25.81
CA ILE A 345 32.07 -11.17 26.29
C ILE A 345 32.27 -11.02 27.81
N GLN A 346 32.35 -9.79 28.32
CA GLN A 346 32.52 -9.53 29.76
C GLN A 346 31.36 -10.05 30.61
N GLU A 347 30.14 -9.95 30.08
CA GLU A 347 28.91 -10.46 30.69
C GLU A 347 28.69 -11.97 30.45
N ASN A 348 29.64 -12.66 29.79
CA ASN A 348 29.57 -14.08 29.44
C ASN A 348 28.29 -14.47 28.67
N LYS A 349 27.81 -13.59 27.79
CA LYS A 349 26.64 -13.85 26.94
C LYS A 349 27.01 -14.82 25.83
N THR A 350 26.56 -16.07 25.95
CA THR A 350 26.82 -17.15 24.98
C THR A 350 25.75 -17.29 23.90
N ASN A 351 24.60 -16.63 24.07
CA ASN A 351 23.48 -16.66 23.15
C ASN A 351 23.57 -15.58 22.04
N ILE A 352 24.66 -14.81 21.98
CA ILE A 352 24.85 -13.71 21.03
C ILE A 352 26.12 -13.97 20.21
N ASP A 353 25.93 -14.23 18.92
CA ASP A 353 27.01 -14.43 17.95
C ASP A 353 27.25 -13.16 17.13
N PHE A 354 28.49 -12.97 16.67
CA PHE A 354 28.91 -11.84 15.85
C PHE A 354 29.52 -12.33 14.53
N GLU A 355 28.93 -11.90 13.42
CA GLU A 355 29.40 -12.21 12.06
C GLU A 355 29.77 -10.91 11.34
N SER A 356 31.05 -10.75 10.99
CA SER A 356 31.55 -9.55 10.32
C SER A 356 31.98 -9.83 8.89
N TYR A 357 31.50 -9.03 7.94
CA TYR A 357 31.82 -9.20 6.53
C TYR A 357 32.94 -8.25 6.10
N LEU A 358 34.12 -8.81 5.85
CA LEU A 358 35.33 -8.06 5.52
C LEU A 358 35.16 -7.22 4.25
N ASN A 359 35.63 -5.97 4.31
CA ASN A 359 35.61 -5.01 3.21
C ASN A 359 34.20 -4.75 2.64
N ARG A 360 33.16 -4.90 3.46
CA ARG A 360 31.78 -4.63 3.05
C ARG A 360 31.25 -3.34 3.68
N GLU A 361 30.48 -2.57 2.91
CA GLU A 361 29.75 -1.39 3.40
C GLU A 361 28.37 -1.76 3.97
N HIS A 362 27.55 -0.75 4.25
CA HIS A 362 26.26 -0.85 4.92
C HIS A 362 25.28 -1.83 4.25
N ASN A 363 25.21 -1.82 2.91
CA ASN A 363 24.38 -2.74 2.12
C ASN A 363 25.19 -3.96 1.63
N TYR A 364 26.29 -4.28 2.29
CA TYR A 364 27.16 -5.41 2.01
C TYR A 364 27.80 -5.45 0.61
N PHE A 365 27.83 -4.35 -0.13
CA PHE A 365 28.68 -4.24 -1.32
C PHE A 365 30.15 -4.21 -0.91
N GLU A 366 31.01 -4.74 -1.76
CA GLU A 366 32.45 -4.69 -1.55
C GLU A 366 32.96 -3.26 -1.69
N ILE A 367 33.87 -2.86 -0.80
CA ILE A 367 34.68 -1.65 -0.93
C ILE A 367 36.01 -2.06 -1.55
N THR A 368 36.32 -1.46 -2.70
CA THR A 368 37.58 -1.65 -3.42
C THR A 368 38.75 -1.02 -2.65
N GLU A 369 39.98 -1.34 -3.05
CA GLU A 369 41.20 -0.81 -2.43
C GLU A 369 41.28 0.73 -2.47
N ASN A 370 40.71 1.37 -3.50
CA ASN A 370 40.62 2.84 -3.61
C ASN A 370 39.41 3.44 -2.86
N GLY A 371 38.71 2.65 -2.03
CA GLY A 371 37.62 3.11 -1.17
C GLY A 371 36.28 3.31 -1.87
N GLN A 372 36.11 2.83 -3.11
CA GLN A 372 34.87 2.94 -3.87
C GLN A 372 33.96 1.73 -3.67
N ILE A 373 32.65 1.93 -3.86
CA ILE A 373 31.67 0.84 -3.79
C ILE A 373 31.70 0.05 -5.10
N ASN A 374 31.90 -1.26 -5.01
CA ASN A 374 31.81 -2.20 -6.12
C ASN A 374 30.38 -2.77 -6.22
N TYR A 375 29.54 -2.13 -7.05
CA TYR A 375 28.15 -2.55 -7.25
C TYR A 375 27.99 -3.91 -7.95
N GLU A 376 29.04 -4.44 -8.59
CA GLU A 376 29.02 -5.78 -9.20
C GLU A 376 29.17 -6.89 -8.15
N LYS A 377 29.76 -6.56 -6.99
CA LYS A 377 29.99 -7.49 -5.89
C LYS A 377 28.90 -7.37 -4.84
N PHE A 378 27.67 -7.69 -5.23
CA PHE A 378 26.52 -7.75 -4.34
C PHE A 378 26.70 -8.78 -3.22
N GLY A 379 26.68 -8.36 -1.96
CA GLY A 379 26.97 -9.24 -0.81
C GLY A 379 25.75 -9.82 -0.11
N TRP A 380 24.53 -9.34 -0.40
CA TRP A 380 23.35 -9.73 0.38
C TRP A 380 22.99 -11.22 0.29
N ASP A 381 23.23 -11.88 -0.84
CA ASP A 381 22.96 -13.32 -0.96
C ASP A 381 23.97 -14.16 -0.16
N LEU A 382 25.21 -13.68 -0.04
CA LEU A 382 26.21 -14.29 0.83
C LEU A 382 25.77 -14.14 2.30
N VAL A 383 25.31 -12.96 2.68
CA VAL A 383 24.79 -12.66 4.02
C VAL A 383 23.55 -13.52 4.33
N GLY A 384 22.59 -13.57 3.41
CA GLY A 384 21.36 -14.37 3.57
C GLY A 384 21.63 -15.86 3.73
N LYS A 385 22.58 -16.43 2.97
CA LYS A 385 22.99 -17.84 3.15
C LYS A 385 23.66 -18.08 4.50
N ALA A 386 24.50 -17.16 4.95
CA ALA A 386 25.12 -17.24 6.28
C ALA A 386 24.07 -17.16 7.40
N TRP A 387 23.06 -16.30 7.26
CA TRP A 387 21.94 -16.21 8.18
C TRP A 387 21.15 -17.51 8.25
N LEU A 388 20.76 -18.08 7.10
CA LEU A 388 20.04 -19.36 7.06
C LEU A 388 20.84 -20.47 7.75
N LYS A 389 22.15 -20.56 7.46
CA LYS A 389 23.04 -21.51 8.11
C LYS A 389 23.01 -21.33 9.64
N TRP A 390 23.18 -20.09 10.13
CA TRP A 390 23.15 -19.80 11.56
C TRP A 390 21.79 -20.16 12.20
N ILE A 391 20.66 -19.86 11.56
CA ILE A 391 19.30 -20.23 12.04
C ILE A 391 19.13 -21.75 12.18
N ASN A 392 19.83 -22.54 11.36
CA ASN A 392 19.75 -23.99 11.37
C ASN A 392 20.72 -24.65 12.36
N GLU A 393 21.72 -23.92 12.84
CA GLU A 393 22.69 -24.38 13.86
C GLU A 393 22.27 -24.06 15.29
N LYS A 394 21.28 -23.18 15.50
CA LYS A 394 20.91 -22.63 16.82
C LYS A 394 19.57 -23.11 17.36
#